data_AF-A0A937W8K5-F1
#
_entry.id   AF-A0A937W8K5-F1
#
_cell.length_a   1.000
_cell.length_b   1.000
_cell.length_c   1.000
_cell.angle_alpha   90.00
_cell.angle_beta   90.00
_cell.angle_gamma   90.00
#
_symmetry.space_group_name_H-M   'P 1'
#
loop_
_entity.id
_entity.type
_entity.pdbx_description
1 polymer ?
#
loop_
_entity_poly.entity_id
_entity_poly.type
_entity_poly.pdbx_seq_one_letter_code
_entity_poly.pdbx_strand_id
1 'polypeptide(L)'
;MGIVESPFVFEIDKWYHLELSMKGSQAKVWVDKKLMWQADWKDQSDWLPESGQIWFSGWGMELHLDNFVLTSDDVPDVTPVNLKGKLPITWGKLKYAR
;
A
#
# COMPACT_ATOMS: atom_id res chain seq x y z
N MET A 1 -15.45 -15.25 -1.26
CA MET A 1 -14.73 -14.13 -0.60
C MET A 1 -15.76 -13.37 0.20
N GLY A 2 -15.63 -13.36 1.54
CA GLY A 2 -16.53 -12.58 2.38
C GLY A 2 -16.28 -11.09 2.18
N ILE A 3 -17.34 -10.31 1.98
CA ILE A 3 -17.25 -8.86 2.03
C ILE A 3 -17.00 -8.53 3.49
N VAL A 4 -15.77 -8.13 3.82
CA VAL A 4 -15.49 -7.52 5.13
C VAL A 4 -16.10 -6.14 5.07
N GLU A 5 -17.22 -5.93 5.77
CA GLU A 5 -17.77 -4.59 5.97
C GLU A 5 -16.70 -3.76 6.68
N SER A 6 -16.09 -2.83 5.94
CA SER A 6 -15.19 -1.86 6.54
C SER A 6 -16.02 -0.94 7.43
N PRO A 7 -15.62 -0.71 8.69
CA PRO A 7 -16.26 0.29 9.54
C PRO A 7 -15.99 1.73 9.06
N PHE A 8 -15.30 1.91 7.93
CA PHE A 8 -14.98 3.20 7.33
C PHE A 8 -15.79 3.45 6.07
N VAL A 9 -16.51 4.57 6.04
CA VAL A 9 -17.17 5.09 4.84
C VAL A 9 -16.26 6.16 4.24
N PHE A 10 -15.81 5.94 3.01
CA PHE A 10 -15.07 6.94 2.26
C PHE A 10 -16.03 7.99 1.69
N GLU A 11 -15.61 9.24 1.74
CA GLU A 11 -16.28 10.39 1.16
C GLU A 11 -15.58 10.73 -0.16
N ILE A 12 -16.38 11.09 -1.18
CA ILE A 12 -15.86 11.53 -2.48
C ILE A 12 -15.11 12.86 -2.29
N ASP A 13 -14.06 13.08 -3.08
CA ASP A 13 -13.21 14.30 -3.08
C ASP A 13 -12.49 14.61 -1.75
N LYS A 14 -12.38 13.62 -0.87
CA LYS A 14 -11.62 13.73 0.37
C LYS A 14 -10.30 12.95 0.29
N TRP A 15 -9.22 13.62 0.68
CA TRP A 15 -7.91 12.98 0.83
C TRP A 15 -7.85 12.21 2.15
N TYR A 16 -7.29 11.01 2.10
CA TYR A 16 -7.10 10.13 3.25
C TYR A 16 -5.65 9.69 3.34
N HIS A 17 -5.13 9.58 4.57
CA HIS A 17 -3.83 8.97 4.81
C HIS A 17 -3.99 7.46 4.99
N LEU A 18 -3.53 6.68 4.00
CA LEU A 18 -3.58 5.22 4.04
C LEU A 18 -2.22 4.65 4.45
N GLU A 19 -2.22 3.76 5.43
CA GLU A 19 -1.04 2.99 5.82
C GLU A 19 -1.36 1.49 5.80
N LEU A 20 -0.49 0.71 5.18
CA LEU A 20 -0.51 -0.75 5.21
C LEU A 20 0.81 -1.24 5.79
N SER A 21 0.75 -2.07 6.82
CA SER A 21 1.92 -2.74 7.38
C SER A 21 1.75 -4.24 7.29
N MET A 22 2.73 -4.89 6.66
CA MET A 22 2.89 -6.34 6.61
C MET A 22 4.16 -6.68 7.38
N LYS A 23 4.05 -7.47 8.45
CA LYS A 23 5.22 -7.93 9.21
C LYS A 23 5.03 -9.39 9.63
N GLY A 24 5.80 -10.28 9.00
CA GLY A 24 5.63 -11.73 9.18
C GLY A 24 4.21 -12.15 8.82
N SER A 25 3.51 -12.81 9.75
CA SER A 25 2.13 -13.26 9.58
C SER A 25 1.08 -12.18 9.84
N GLN A 26 1.46 -10.93 10.12
CA GLN A 26 0.53 -9.88 10.53
C GLN A 26 0.35 -8.83 9.44
N ALA A 27 -0.92 -8.51 9.16
CA ALA A 27 -1.30 -7.37 8.35
C ALA A 27 -2.12 -6.38 9.17
N LYS A 28 -1.88 -5.09 8.96
CA LYS A 28 -2.64 -4.00 9.56
C LYS A 28 -2.87 -2.90 8.55
N VAL A 29 -4.07 -2.34 8.56
CA VAL A 29 -4.47 -1.22 7.70
C VAL A 29 -4.98 -0.08 8.57
N TRP A 30 -4.47 1.12 8.32
CA TRP A 30 -4.92 2.34 8.97
C TRP A 30 -5.42 3.35 7.94
N VAL A 31 -6.41 4.13 8.36
CA VAL A 31 -6.92 5.30 7.64
C VAL A 31 -6.88 6.48 8.60
N ASP A 32 -6.21 7.56 8.23
CA ASP A 32 -6.03 8.75 9.07
C ASP A 32 -5.52 8.40 10.48
N LYS A 33 -4.52 7.50 10.54
CA LYS A 33 -3.91 6.94 11.77
C LYS A 33 -4.83 6.10 12.64
N LYS A 34 -6.08 5.86 12.23
CA LYS A 34 -7.01 4.96 12.90
C LYS A 34 -6.87 3.55 12.33
N LEU A 35 -6.64 2.56 13.19
CA LEU A 35 -6.61 1.16 12.79
C LEU A 35 -8.01 0.74 12.31
N MET A 36 -8.12 0.35 11.05
CA MET A 36 -9.38 -0.05 10.43
C MET A 36 -9.50 -1.57 10.33
N TRP A 37 -8.38 -2.27 10.11
CA TRP A 37 -8.37 -3.71 9.97
C TRP A 37 -7.03 -4.32 10.41
N GLN A 38 -7.10 -5.53 10.96
CA GLN A 38 -5.95 -6.32 11.34
C GLN A 38 -6.24 -7.80 11.10
N ALA A 39 -5.24 -8.52 10.59
CA ALA A 39 -5.22 -9.97 10.55
C ALA A 39 -3.88 -10.52 11.04
N ASP A 40 -3.93 -11.72 11.61
CA ASP A 40 -2.77 -12.52 11.98
C ASP A 40 -3.00 -13.95 11.50
N TRP A 41 -2.14 -14.43 10.60
CA TRP A 41 -2.24 -15.75 9.99
C TRP A 41 -1.14 -16.71 10.48
N LYS A 42 -0.78 -16.64 11.77
CA LYS A 42 0.25 -17.53 12.36
C LYS A 42 0.07 -19.00 12.01
N ASP A 43 -1.17 -19.48 11.99
CA ASP A 43 -1.49 -20.88 11.71
C ASP A 43 -1.63 -21.19 10.21
N GLN A 44 -1.42 -20.20 9.35
CA GLN A 44 -1.46 -20.29 7.88
C GLN A 44 -0.21 -19.67 7.25
N SER A 45 0.91 -19.59 7.99
CA SER A 45 2.14 -18.93 7.54
C SER A 45 2.68 -19.51 6.23
N ASP A 46 2.52 -20.83 6.04
CA ASP A 46 2.98 -21.53 4.84
C ASP A 46 2.23 -21.11 3.56
N TRP A 47 1.10 -20.43 3.71
CA TRP A 47 0.27 -19.94 2.59
C TRP A 47 0.48 -18.47 2.28
N LEU A 48 1.20 -17.73 3.14
CA LEU A 48 1.51 -16.33 2.88
C LEU A 48 2.75 -16.23 1.99
N PRO A 49 2.64 -15.67 0.78
CA PRO A 49 3.80 -15.51 -0.08
C PRO A 49 4.76 -14.47 0.51
N GLU A 50 6.06 -14.78 0.49
CA GLU A 50 7.13 -13.90 0.99
C GLU A 50 7.29 -12.63 0.15
N SER A 51 6.78 -12.64 -1.08
CA SER A 51 6.78 -11.51 -1.99
C SER A 51 5.46 -11.41 -2.74
N GLY A 52 5.14 -10.21 -3.21
CA GLY A 52 3.88 -9.95 -3.90
C GLY A 52 3.88 -8.63 -4.64
N GLN A 53 2.72 -8.30 -5.18
CA GLN A 53 2.48 -7.06 -5.90
C GLN A 53 1.51 -6.19 -5.11
N ILE A 54 1.75 -4.87 -5.13
CA ILE A 54 0.82 -3.88 -4.62
C ILE A 54 0.00 -3.37 -5.79
N TRP A 55 -1.32 -3.33 -5.62
CA TRP A 55 -2.27 -2.91 -6.65
C TRP A 55 -3.14 -1.78 -6.12
N PHE A 56 -3.39 -0.80 -6.99
CA PHE A 56 -4.40 0.22 -6.80
C PHE A 56 -5.51 -0.02 -7.82
N SER A 57 -6.76 -0.04 -7.37
CA SER A 57 -7.92 -0.29 -8.24
C SER A 57 -9.06 0.65 -7.86
N GLY A 58 -9.55 1.40 -8.85
CA GLY A 58 -10.77 2.20 -8.76
C GLY A 58 -11.75 1.72 -9.82
N TRP A 59 -12.81 1.03 -9.43
CA TRP A 59 -13.81 0.50 -10.37
C TRP A 59 -14.73 1.64 -10.84
N GLY A 60 -14.49 2.14 -12.05
CA GLY A 60 -15.28 3.22 -12.65
C GLY A 60 -15.08 4.60 -12.02
N MET A 61 -14.00 4.78 -11.26
CA MET A 61 -13.65 6.04 -10.60
C MET A 61 -12.23 6.46 -10.93
N GLU A 62 -12.00 7.77 -10.94
CA GLU A 62 -10.65 8.32 -11.00
C GLU A 62 -10.02 8.23 -9.61
N LEU A 63 -8.80 7.68 -9.53
CA LEU A 63 -8.06 7.54 -8.28
C LEU A 63 -6.86 8.49 -8.29
N HIS A 64 -6.79 9.36 -7.28
CA HIS A 64 -5.68 10.28 -7.08
C HIS A 64 -4.81 9.74 -5.94
N LEU A 65 -3.51 9.60 -6.20
CA LEU A 65 -2.52 9.10 -5.23
C LEU A 65 -1.41 10.14 -5.14
N ASP A 66 -1.03 10.49 -3.91
CA ASP A 66 0.11 11.36 -3.64
C ASP A 66 0.86 10.86 -2.39
N ASN A 67 2.13 11.22 -2.28
CA ASN A 67 3.02 10.83 -1.19
C ASN A 67 3.08 9.30 -0.96
N PHE A 68 3.08 8.52 -2.03
CA PHE A 68 3.24 7.07 -1.96
C PHE A 68 4.67 6.71 -1.52
N VAL A 69 4.78 6.02 -0.38
CA VAL A 69 6.04 5.54 0.18
C VAL A 69 5.94 4.04 0.39
N LEU A 70 6.96 3.31 -0.07
CA LEU A 70 7.12 1.89 0.18
C LEU A 70 8.44 1.65 0.91
N THR A 71 8.38 1.05 2.09
CA THR A 71 9.55 0.67 2.89
C THR A 71 9.58 -0.84 3.07
N SER A 72 10.71 -1.46 2.77
CA SER A 72 10.98 -2.88 2.99
C SER A 72 12.50 -3.06 3.06
N ASP A 73 12.97 -4.10 3.74
CA ASP A 73 14.41 -4.41 3.85
C ASP A 73 15.08 -4.56 2.47
N ASP A 74 14.31 -4.97 1.45
CA ASP A 74 14.77 -5.14 0.07
C ASP A 74 14.55 -3.91 -0.82
N VAL A 75 13.90 -2.86 -0.31
CA VAL A 75 13.72 -1.60 -1.04
C VAL A 75 14.89 -0.68 -0.67
N PRO A 76 15.81 -0.40 -1.61
CA PRO A 76 16.95 0.46 -1.31
C PRO A 76 16.46 1.86 -0.95
N ASP A 77 17.18 2.52 -0.03
CA ASP A 77 16.97 3.94 0.25
C ASP A 77 17.11 4.74 -1.04
N VAL A 78 15.97 5.20 -1.57
CA VAL A 78 15.94 6.05 -2.77
C VAL A 78 15.88 7.50 -2.33
N THR A 79 16.81 8.30 -2.84
CA THR A 79 16.72 9.76 -2.69
C THR A 79 15.52 10.26 -3.49
N PRO A 80 14.60 11.04 -2.89
CA PRO A 80 13.50 11.66 -3.62
C PRO A 80 14.07 12.47 -4.80
N VAL A 81 13.57 12.21 -6.00
CA VAL A 81 14.00 12.97 -7.18
C VAL A 81 13.36 14.35 -7.17
N ASN A 82 14.14 15.37 -7.52
CA ASN A 82 13.60 16.73 -7.70
C ASN A 82 12.58 16.73 -8.85
N LEU A 83 11.37 17.24 -8.58
CA LEU A 83 10.31 17.36 -9.56
C LEU A 83 10.75 18.23 -10.75
N LYS A 84 10.70 17.68 -11.97
CA LYS A 84 10.77 18.45 -13.22
C LYS A 84 9.35 18.65 -13.75
N GLY A 85 8.74 19.79 -13.42
CA GLY A 85 7.40 20.18 -13.90
C GLY A 85 6.24 19.78 -12.98
N LYS A 86 4.99 20.01 -13.45
CA LYS A 86 3.73 19.84 -12.69
C LYS A 86 3.14 18.40 -12.71
N LEU A 87 3.89 17.41 -13.14
CA LEU A 87 3.44 16.01 -13.18
C LEU A 87 4.50 15.13 -12.49
N PRO A 88 4.20 14.52 -11.33
CA PRO A 88 5.09 13.54 -10.72
C PRO A 88 4.99 12.23 -11.51
N ILE A 89 5.82 12.07 -12.54
CA ILE A 89 6.06 10.75 -13.14
C ILE A 89 7.41 10.28 -12.61
N THR A 90 7.40 9.38 -11.62
CA THR A 90 8.61 8.73 -11.12
C THR A 90 8.85 7.47 -11.94
N TRP A 91 9.90 7.44 -12.77
CA TRP A 91 10.39 6.22 -13.40
C TRP A 91 11.51 5.63 -12.53
N GLY A 92 11.33 4.42 -12.02
CA GLY A 92 12.37 3.62 -11.38
C GLY A 92 12.51 2.28 -12.09
N LYS A 93 13.75 1.86 -12.42
CA LYS A 93 14.03 0.50 -12.88
C LYS A 93 14.25 -0.39 -11.65
N LEU A 94 13.29 -1.26 -11.36
CA LEU A 94 13.52 -2.43 -10.51
C LEU A 94 14.46 -3.38 -11.25
N LYS A 95 15.67 -3.58 -10.74
CA LYS A 95 16.63 -4.57 -11.25
C LYS A 95 16.54 -5.80 -10.35
N TYR A 96 15.88 -6.85 -10.80
CA TYR A 96 15.87 -8.15 -10.13
C TYR A 96 17.21 -8.85 -10.39
N ALA A 97 17.92 -9.25 -9.34
CA ALA A 97 19.07 -10.14 -9.43
C ALA A 97 18.56 -11.60 -9.36
N ARG A 98 19.00 -12.44 -10.30
CA ARG A 98 18.78 -13.90 -10.28
C ARG A 98 19.72 -14.57 -9.29
#